data_AF-A0A968WVM8-F1
#
_entry.id   AF-A0A968WVM8-F1
#
_cell.length_a   1.000
_cell.length_b   1.000
_cell.length_c   1.000
_cell.angle_alpha   90.00
_cell.angle_beta   90.00
_cell.angle_gamma   90.00
#
_symmetry.space_group_name_H-M   'P 1'
#
loop_
_entity.id
_entity.type
_entity.pdbx_description
1 polymer ?
#
loop_
_entity_poly.entity_id
_entity_poly.type
_entity_poly.pdbx_seq_one_letter_code
_entity_poly.pdbx_strand_id
1 'polypeptide(L)'
;MTDLSKLIVSGAFLLTCSANAQSTPQPQVSLTFGAAGTLNAEWAGVTQRTYFMQWSLNLTSWQYAPTMEFGAGAKSYGIATENAGKFFVRLNYLDANWITNLQQARAADFDSDGIPNAFEVETLATDPLDRNSNGGDSDSDGLADGWERFFFGNLITANPSTIQSSDGLTNKEKSELGLNPNINYNDPLAVQPAKFSYDLVGRLTGVTAPVGAGTYTPDEEGNLTNAQ
;
A
#
# COMPACT_ATOMS: atom_id res chain seq x y z
N MET A 1 34.51 20.14 -12.97
CA MET A 1 34.52 19.23 -11.80
C MET A 1 33.88 20.02 -10.68
N THR A 2 32.55 20.08 -10.68
CA THR A 2 31.78 20.95 -9.77
C THR A 2 31.62 20.23 -8.43
N ASP A 3 32.10 20.94 -7.42
CA ASP A 3 32.11 20.60 -6.01
C ASP A 3 30.69 20.27 -5.51
N LEU A 4 30.46 19.03 -5.08
CA LEU A 4 29.22 18.50 -4.48
C LEU A 4 29.01 19.03 -3.04
N SER A 5 29.24 20.33 -2.85
CA SER A 5 29.10 20.96 -1.55
C SER A 5 27.64 21.15 -1.17
N LYS A 6 27.16 20.19 -0.39
CA LYS A 6 26.32 20.39 0.80
C LYS A 6 24.96 21.04 0.57
N LEU A 7 23.95 20.21 0.25
CA LEU A 7 22.63 20.37 0.87
C LEU A 7 21.87 19.03 0.86
N ILE A 8 22.20 18.16 1.82
CA ILE A 8 21.38 16.97 2.11
C ILE A 8 20.43 17.39 3.24
N VAL A 9 19.19 17.72 2.90
CA VAL A 9 18.13 17.90 3.90
C VAL A 9 17.54 16.52 4.18
N SER A 10 17.93 15.93 5.31
CA SER A 10 17.21 14.80 5.89
C SER A 10 15.90 15.33 6.47
N GLY A 11 14.82 15.17 5.71
CA GLY A 11 13.46 15.44 6.18
C GLY A 11 12.81 14.14 6.61
N ALA A 12 12.80 13.85 7.90
CA ALA A 12 11.83 12.92 8.47
C ALA A 12 10.47 13.63 8.47
N PHE A 13 9.62 13.32 7.49
CA PHE A 13 8.25 13.81 7.48
C PHE A 13 7.31 12.65 7.79
N LEU A 14 6.67 12.77 8.95
CA LEU A 14 5.59 11.94 9.46
C LEU A 14 4.41 11.90 8.48
N LEU A 15 3.82 10.73 8.28
CA LEU A 15 2.38 10.46 8.00
C LEU A 15 2.26 8.92 7.88
N THR A 16 1.45 8.13 8.59
CA THR A 16 0.52 8.25 9.72
C THR A 16 0.57 6.90 10.47
N CYS A 17 0.61 6.89 11.80
CA CYS A 17 0.45 5.64 12.55
C CYS A 17 -1.01 5.21 12.57
N SER A 18 -1.29 3.96 12.19
CA SER A 18 -2.56 3.31 12.52
C SER A 18 -2.42 2.62 13.88
N ALA A 19 -2.92 3.31 14.90
CA ALA A 19 -3.29 2.87 16.25
C ALA A 19 -2.37 1.88 17.03
N ASN A 20 -1.85 2.44 18.14
CA ASN A 20 -1.31 1.82 19.36
C ASN A 20 0.20 1.48 19.42
N ALA A 21 0.78 1.97 20.52
CA ALA A 21 2.19 2.00 20.92
C ALA A 21 3.02 3.10 20.24
N GLN A 22 3.65 3.94 21.08
CA GLN A 22 4.68 4.90 20.69
C GLN A 22 5.71 4.18 19.81
N SER A 23 5.67 4.44 18.51
CA SER A 23 6.53 3.72 17.54
C SER A 23 7.99 3.96 17.90
N THR A 24 8.79 2.90 17.89
CA THR A 24 10.23 3.01 18.09
C THR A 24 10.77 4.04 17.10
N PRO A 25 11.42 5.13 17.56
CA PRO A 25 11.92 6.16 16.65
C PRO A 25 12.84 5.56 15.60
N GLN A 26 12.71 6.01 14.35
CA GLN A 26 13.61 5.56 13.29
C GLN A 26 15.00 6.20 13.48
N PRO A 27 16.08 5.42 13.61
CA PRO A 27 17.43 5.97 13.62
C PRO A 27 17.73 6.73 12.33
N GLN A 28 18.57 7.76 12.43
CA GLN A 28 18.93 8.62 11.31
C GLN A 28 19.59 7.79 10.18
N VAL A 29 19.18 8.07 8.94
CA VAL A 29 19.80 7.50 7.74
C VAL A 29 21.15 8.15 7.50
N SER A 30 22.17 7.33 7.29
CA SER A 30 23.51 7.73 6.84
C SER A 30 23.58 7.67 5.32
N LEU A 31 24.19 8.67 4.69
CA LEU A 31 24.38 8.71 3.24
C LEU A 31 25.87 8.76 2.92
N THR A 32 26.32 7.85 2.07
CA THR A 32 27.71 7.79 1.61
C THR A 32 27.76 7.73 0.09
N PHE A 33 28.76 8.37 -0.51
CA PHE A 33 29.01 8.23 -1.95
C PHE A 33 29.69 6.89 -2.20
N GLY A 34 29.09 6.08 -3.07
CA GLY A 34 29.63 4.79 -3.50
C GLY A 34 30.54 4.94 -4.72
N ALA A 35 30.45 3.98 -5.65
CA ALA A 35 31.07 4.10 -6.96
C ALA A 35 30.54 5.33 -7.71
N ALA A 36 31.21 5.73 -8.80
CA ALA A 36 30.84 6.90 -9.58
C ALA A 36 29.34 6.86 -9.99
N GLY A 37 28.58 7.84 -9.51
CA GLY A 37 27.15 7.96 -9.79
C GLY A 37 26.23 7.22 -8.82
N THR A 38 26.73 6.62 -7.73
CA THR A 38 25.90 5.93 -6.72
C THR A 38 25.90 6.64 -5.37
N LEU A 39 24.72 6.82 -4.79
CA LEU A 39 24.53 7.24 -3.41
C LEU A 39 24.03 6.04 -2.60
N ASN A 40 24.76 5.66 -1.56
CA ASN A 40 24.35 4.59 -0.65
C ASN A 40 23.59 5.21 0.52
N ALA A 41 22.38 4.72 0.76
CA ALA A 41 21.62 4.99 1.96
C ALA A 41 21.73 3.82 2.93
N GLU A 42 22.14 4.08 4.16
CA GLU A 42 22.34 3.10 5.21
C GLU A 42 21.50 3.47 6.43
N TRP A 43 20.82 2.49 7.02
CA TRP A 43 20.00 2.73 8.21
C TRP A 43 19.96 1.51 9.12
N ALA A 44 19.68 1.75 10.39
CA ALA A 44 19.37 0.69 11.34
C ALA A 44 17.88 0.35 11.25
N GLY A 45 17.61 -0.92 10.98
CA GLY A 45 16.30 -1.52 10.95
C GLY A 45 15.65 -1.59 12.33
N VAL A 46 14.34 -1.82 12.36
CA VAL A 46 13.49 -1.89 13.55
C VAL A 46 12.60 -3.11 13.38
N THR A 47 12.45 -3.89 14.45
CA THR A 47 11.61 -5.11 14.43
C THR A 47 10.20 -4.79 13.96
N GLN A 48 9.64 -5.62 13.06
CA GLN A 48 8.28 -5.48 12.49
C GLN A 48 8.03 -4.19 11.69
N ARG A 49 9.09 -3.48 11.30
CA ARG A 49 9.03 -2.34 10.39
C ARG A 49 9.35 -2.76 8.96
N THR A 50 8.49 -2.38 8.03
CA THR A 50 8.75 -2.44 6.59
C THR A 50 9.26 -1.08 6.13
N TYR A 51 10.27 -1.08 5.27
CA TYR A 51 10.94 0.11 4.77
C TYR A 51 10.80 0.23 3.27
N PHE A 52 10.62 1.47 2.83
CA PHE A 52 10.56 1.87 1.44
C PHE A 52 11.47 3.09 1.26
N MET A 53 12.07 3.22 0.09
CA MET A 53 12.95 4.33 -0.23
C MET A 53 12.31 5.16 -1.32
N GLN A 54 12.29 6.47 -1.14
CA GLN A 54 12.00 7.39 -2.23
C GLN A 54 13.19 8.28 -2.53
N TRP A 55 13.23 8.71 -3.78
CA TRP A 55 14.19 9.70 -4.26
C TRP A 55 13.51 10.82 -5.04
N SER A 56 14.20 11.94 -5.17
CA SER A 56 13.73 13.11 -5.88
C SER A 56 14.91 13.92 -6.43
N LEU A 57 14.69 14.61 -7.55
CA LEU A 57 15.63 15.58 -8.10
C LEU A 57 15.31 17.04 -7.71
N ASN A 58 14.10 17.28 -7.19
CA ASN A 58 13.53 18.63 -7.02
C ASN A 58 12.80 18.87 -5.69
N LEU A 59 12.74 17.88 -4.79
CA LEU A 59 12.00 17.86 -3.52
C LEU A 59 10.46 17.89 -3.62
N THR A 60 9.90 17.99 -4.82
CA THR A 60 8.45 18.05 -5.04
C THR A 60 7.91 16.79 -5.70
N SER A 61 8.63 16.25 -6.66
CA SER A 61 8.33 14.99 -7.35
C SER A 61 9.15 13.88 -6.72
N TRP A 62 8.48 12.94 -6.06
CA TRP A 62 9.10 11.80 -5.40
C TRP A 62 8.75 10.52 -6.14
N GLN A 63 9.74 9.64 -6.28
CA GLN A 63 9.58 8.32 -6.88
C GLN A 63 10.06 7.28 -5.90
N TYR A 64 9.36 6.15 -5.80
CA TYR A 64 9.84 5.00 -5.05
C TYR A 64 11.00 4.35 -5.80
N ALA A 65 12.07 4.04 -5.07
CA ALA A 65 13.08 3.12 -5.56
C ALA A 65 12.54 1.69 -5.44
N PRO A 66 12.91 0.79 -6.36
CA PRO A 66 12.42 -0.59 -6.39
C PRO A 66 13.09 -1.43 -5.29
N THR A 67 12.78 -1.12 -4.04
CA THR A 67 13.35 -1.76 -2.86
C THR A 67 12.36 -1.79 -1.71
N MET A 68 12.36 -2.94 -1.03
CA MET A 68 11.64 -3.15 0.22
C MET A 68 12.56 -3.88 1.17
N GLU A 69 12.63 -3.40 2.41
CA GLU A 69 13.39 -4.02 3.48
C GLU A 69 12.51 -4.25 4.70
N PHE A 70 12.83 -5.24 5.51
CA PHE A 70 12.03 -5.57 6.69
C PHE A 70 12.89 -5.87 7.91
N GLY A 71 12.39 -5.43 9.06
CA GLY A 71 12.85 -5.86 10.38
C GLY A 71 14.11 -5.13 10.86
N ALA A 72 14.67 -5.65 11.95
CA ALA A 72 15.87 -5.13 12.59
C ALA A 72 17.14 -5.41 11.78
N GLY A 73 18.27 -4.85 12.24
CA GLY A 73 19.60 -5.06 11.66
C GLY A 73 20.05 -3.95 10.72
N ALA A 74 21.30 -3.98 10.29
CA ALA A 74 21.83 -2.99 9.36
C ALA A 74 21.22 -3.19 7.96
N LYS A 75 20.79 -2.09 7.34
CA LYS A 75 20.19 -2.05 6.01
C LYS A 75 20.98 -1.08 5.13
N SER A 76 21.04 -1.36 3.85
CA SER A 76 21.71 -0.52 2.87
C SER A 76 21.05 -0.64 1.50
N TYR A 77 21.00 0.47 0.77
CA TYR A 77 20.55 0.49 -0.61
C TYR A 77 21.36 1.51 -1.43
N GLY A 78 21.92 1.05 -2.54
CA GLY A 78 22.65 1.89 -3.49
C GLY A 78 21.73 2.43 -4.56
N ILE A 79 21.68 3.75 -4.70
CA ILE A 79 20.79 4.45 -5.63
C ILE A 79 21.63 5.08 -6.72
N ALA A 80 21.31 4.76 -7.98
CA ALA A 80 21.89 5.45 -9.12
C ALA A 80 21.39 6.90 -9.13
N THR A 81 22.31 7.84 -8.99
CA THR A 81 22.03 9.28 -9.01
C THR A 81 21.83 9.82 -10.42
N GLU A 82 22.08 8.99 -11.44
CA GLU A 82 22.05 9.36 -12.86
C GLU A 82 22.93 10.59 -13.19
N ASN A 83 23.97 10.81 -12.39
CA ASN A 83 24.83 12.00 -12.44
C ASN A 83 24.06 13.33 -12.28
N ALA A 84 22.91 13.31 -11.62
CA ALA A 84 22.11 14.49 -11.36
C ALA A 84 22.88 15.46 -10.44
N GLY A 85 22.79 16.76 -10.75
CA GLY A 85 23.41 17.81 -9.93
C GLY A 85 22.76 18.00 -8.54
N LYS A 86 21.56 17.45 -8.35
CA LYS A 86 20.84 17.39 -7.07
C LYS A 86 20.17 16.03 -6.95
N PHE A 87 20.23 15.45 -5.77
CA PHE A 87 19.62 14.16 -5.47
C PHE A 87 19.20 14.13 -4.01
N PHE A 88 17.93 13.83 -3.78
CA PHE A 88 17.32 13.79 -2.46
C PHE A 88 16.77 12.40 -2.22
N VAL A 89 16.86 11.93 -0.98
CA VAL A 89 16.38 10.61 -0.57
C VAL A 89 15.60 10.75 0.72
N ARG A 90 14.56 9.93 0.87
CA ARG A 90 13.87 9.76 2.14
C ARG A 90 13.48 8.30 2.34
N LEU A 91 13.56 7.88 3.59
CA LEU A 91 13.16 6.55 4.02
C LEU A 91 11.73 6.65 4.57
N ASN A 92 10.81 5.96 3.93
CA ASN A 92 9.46 5.76 4.43
C ASN A 92 9.37 4.39 5.10
N TYR A 93 8.44 4.24 6.03
CA TYR A 93 8.27 2.98 6.73
C TYR A 93 6.88 2.83 7.32
N LEU A 94 6.48 1.58 7.51
CA LEU A 94 5.24 1.19 8.16
C LEU A 94 5.50 0.10 9.21
N ASP A 95 4.90 0.27 10.39
CA ASP A 95 4.93 -0.72 11.47
C ASP A 95 3.65 -1.55 11.38
N ALA A 96 3.79 -2.84 11.04
CA ALA A 96 2.67 -3.78 10.98
C ALA A 96 2.99 -4.98 11.87
N ASN A 97 2.32 -5.06 13.03
CA ASN A 97 2.58 -6.10 14.02
C ASN A 97 2.26 -7.53 13.55
N TRP A 98 1.45 -7.67 12.51
CA TRP A 98 1.06 -8.93 11.88
C TRP A 98 2.03 -9.36 10.77
N ILE A 99 2.95 -8.49 10.33
CA ILE A 99 4.01 -8.83 9.39
C ILE A 99 5.20 -9.41 10.15
N THR A 100 5.65 -10.60 9.74
CA THR A 100 6.72 -11.35 10.41
C THR A 100 8.00 -11.44 9.60
N ASN A 101 7.94 -11.20 8.29
CA ASN A 101 9.09 -11.28 7.39
C ASN A 101 8.88 -10.44 6.11
N LEU A 102 9.97 -10.26 5.34
CA LEU A 102 9.94 -9.47 4.11
C LEU A 102 8.99 -10.03 3.05
N GLN A 103 8.92 -11.35 2.87
CA GLN A 103 8.04 -11.95 1.87
C GLN A 103 6.57 -11.62 2.16
N GLN A 104 6.18 -11.67 3.44
CA GLN A 104 4.85 -11.27 3.87
C GLN A 104 4.61 -9.77 3.65
N ALA A 105 5.59 -8.92 3.95
CA ALA A 105 5.50 -7.48 3.69
C ALA A 105 5.32 -7.18 2.19
N ARG A 106 6.04 -7.89 1.32
CA ARG A 106 5.97 -7.76 -0.14
C ARG A 106 4.63 -8.20 -0.72
N ALA A 107 4.03 -9.24 -0.15
CA ALA A 107 2.76 -9.80 -0.59
C ALA A 107 1.55 -9.11 0.06
N ALA A 108 1.76 -8.31 1.11
CA ALA A 108 0.73 -7.50 1.71
C ALA A 108 0.32 -6.34 0.79
N ASP A 109 -0.86 -5.83 1.05
CA ASP A 109 -1.45 -4.64 0.43
C ASP A 109 -1.76 -3.69 1.60
N PHE A 110 -0.90 -2.68 1.80
CA PHE A 110 -0.94 -1.85 3.01
C PHE A 110 -1.99 -0.75 2.98
N ASP A 111 -2.32 -0.23 1.80
CA ASP A 111 -3.35 0.79 1.61
C ASP A 111 -4.70 0.22 1.12
N SER A 112 -4.74 -1.10 0.95
CA SER A 112 -5.91 -1.92 0.64
C SER A 112 -6.47 -1.71 -0.76
N ASP A 113 -5.70 -1.17 -1.70
CA ASP A 113 -6.15 -0.86 -3.07
C ASP A 113 -6.25 -2.09 -4.00
N GLY A 114 -5.91 -3.28 -3.49
CA GLY A 114 -5.94 -4.54 -4.20
C GLY A 114 -4.65 -4.90 -4.90
N ILE A 115 -3.62 -4.05 -4.83
CA ILE A 115 -2.30 -4.26 -5.44
C ILE A 115 -1.28 -4.57 -4.32
N PRO A 116 -0.47 -5.64 -4.44
CA PRO A 116 0.55 -5.92 -3.44
C PRO A 116 1.68 -4.89 -3.46
N ASN A 117 2.19 -4.53 -2.27
CA ASN A 117 3.26 -3.56 -2.06
C ASN A 117 4.47 -3.74 -3.00
N ALA A 118 4.87 -5.00 -3.25
CA ALA A 118 6.01 -5.27 -4.14
C ALA A 118 5.70 -4.96 -5.61
N PHE A 119 4.47 -5.18 -6.07
CA PHE A 119 4.09 -4.87 -7.46
C PHE A 119 4.08 -3.36 -7.68
N GLU A 120 3.53 -2.62 -6.73
CA GLU A 120 3.53 -1.16 -6.76
C GLU A 120 4.94 -0.58 -6.83
N VAL A 121 5.81 -0.97 -5.90
CA VAL A 121 7.15 -0.39 -5.77
C VAL A 121 8.09 -0.85 -6.89
N GLU A 122 7.99 -2.10 -7.34
CA GLU A 122 8.96 -2.68 -8.28
C GLU A 122 8.51 -2.67 -9.74
N THR A 123 7.20 -2.54 -9.99
CA THR A 123 6.62 -2.61 -11.34
C THR A 123 5.92 -1.32 -11.75
N LEU A 124 5.15 -0.71 -10.85
CA LEU A 124 4.35 0.49 -11.16
C LEU A 124 5.08 1.79 -10.80
N ALA A 125 6.07 1.72 -9.91
CA ALA A 125 6.72 2.88 -9.30
C ALA A 125 5.73 3.81 -8.56
N THR A 126 4.72 3.21 -7.92
CA THR A 126 3.65 3.89 -7.18
C THR A 126 3.86 3.86 -5.66
N ASP A 127 2.97 4.50 -4.90
CA ASP A 127 3.03 4.59 -3.44
C ASP A 127 2.23 3.48 -2.75
N PRO A 128 2.89 2.48 -2.12
CA PRO A 128 2.22 1.35 -1.47
C PRO A 128 1.51 1.69 -0.16
N LEU A 129 1.46 2.98 0.19
CA LEU A 129 0.82 3.51 1.38
C LEU A 129 -0.29 4.52 1.04
N ASP A 130 -0.61 4.71 -0.24
CA ASP A 130 -1.66 5.60 -0.73
C ASP A 130 -2.50 4.91 -1.80
N ARG A 131 -3.71 4.52 -1.41
CA ARG A 131 -4.71 3.85 -2.25
C ARG A 131 -4.98 4.54 -3.60
N ASN A 132 -4.76 5.86 -3.67
CA ASN A 132 -5.00 6.63 -4.90
C ASN A 132 -3.78 6.63 -5.84
N SER A 133 -2.68 5.99 -5.45
CA SER A 133 -1.47 5.81 -6.24
C SER A 133 -1.54 4.59 -7.15
N ASN A 134 -2.71 4.15 -7.57
CA ASN A 134 -2.90 2.92 -8.34
C ASN A 134 -2.45 2.97 -9.83
N GLY A 135 -1.57 3.91 -10.21
CA GLY A 135 -0.99 4.03 -11.55
C GLY A 135 -1.76 4.92 -12.54
N GLY A 136 -2.97 5.38 -12.21
CA GLY A 136 -3.80 6.20 -13.10
C GLY A 136 -4.79 5.35 -13.92
N ASP A 137 -5.26 5.89 -15.05
CA ASP A 137 -6.22 5.26 -15.98
C ASP A 137 -5.86 5.70 -17.41
N SER A 138 -4.90 4.98 -18.01
CA SER A 138 -4.23 5.37 -19.26
C SER A 138 -5.08 5.08 -20.50
N ASP A 139 -5.98 4.10 -20.46
CA ASP A 139 -6.89 3.78 -21.57
C ASP A 139 -8.28 4.42 -21.39
N SER A 140 -8.52 5.08 -20.25
CA SER A 140 -9.69 5.90 -19.95
C SER A 140 -11.00 5.11 -19.90
N ASP A 141 -10.94 3.86 -19.45
CA ASP A 141 -12.11 3.00 -19.29
C ASP A 141 -12.70 3.06 -17.85
N GLY A 142 -12.01 3.75 -16.94
CA GLY A 142 -12.40 3.92 -15.55
C GLY A 142 -11.87 2.83 -14.61
N LEU A 143 -10.97 1.96 -15.07
CA LEU A 143 -10.19 1.05 -14.25
C LEU A 143 -8.81 1.63 -13.95
N ALA A 144 -8.27 1.29 -12.78
CA ALA A 144 -6.92 1.71 -12.44
C ALA A 144 -5.86 0.86 -13.17
N ASP A 145 -4.90 1.51 -13.83
CA ASP A 145 -3.80 0.89 -14.58
C ASP A 145 -3.10 -0.21 -13.77
N GLY A 146 -2.85 0.05 -12.49
CA GLY A 146 -2.17 -0.87 -11.60
C GLY A 146 -3.00 -2.13 -11.33
N TRP A 147 -4.30 -1.97 -11.11
CA TRP A 147 -5.23 -3.08 -10.88
C TRP A 147 -5.34 -3.95 -12.14
N GLU A 148 -5.48 -3.34 -13.31
CA GLU A 148 -5.52 -4.05 -14.58
C GLU A 148 -4.22 -4.81 -14.87
N ARG A 149 -3.07 -4.15 -14.71
CA ARG A 149 -1.77 -4.78 -14.94
C ARG A 149 -1.51 -5.93 -13.97
N PHE A 150 -1.95 -5.82 -12.72
CA PHE A 150 -1.75 -6.88 -11.75
C PHE A 150 -2.62 -8.11 -12.05
N PHE A 151 -3.92 -7.93 -12.31
CA PHE A 151 -4.84 -9.07 -12.49
C PHE A 151 -4.95 -9.60 -13.93
N PHE A 152 -4.71 -8.75 -14.93
CA PHE A 152 -4.89 -9.09 -16.35
C PHE A 152 -3.59 -8.96 -17.17
N GLY A 153 -2.55 -8.35 -16.61
CA GLY A 153 -1.23 -8.22 -17.26
C GLY A 153 -1.15 -7.13 -18.34
N ASN A 154 -2.24 -6.40 -18.60
CA ASN A 154 -2.31 -5.30 -19.58
C ASN A 154 -3.55 -4.43 -19.35
N LEU A 155 -3.59 -3.26 -20.00
CA LEU A 155 -4.62 -2.22 -19.91
C LEU A 155 -5.75 -2.38 -20.95
N ILE A 156 -6.03 -3.59 -21.44
CA ILE A 156 -6.99 -3.79 -22.55
C ILE A 156 -7.93 -4.96 -22.28
N THR A 157 -7.45 -5.95 -21.53
CA THR A 157 -8.18 -7.21 -21.32
C THR A 157 -9.33 -7.03 -20.32
N ALA A 158 -9.14 -6.19 -19.31
CA ALA A 158 -10.20 -5.89 -18.37
C ALA A 158 -11.29 -5.07 -19.09
N ASN A 159 -12.54 -5.34 -18.75
CA ASN A 159 -13.65 -4.49 -19.16
C ASN A 159 -14.41 -4.10 -17.89
N PRO A 160 -14.72 -2.80 -17.69
CA PRO A 160 -15.24 -2.29 -16.43
C PRO A 160 -16.61 -2.87 -16.08
N SER A 161 -17.40 -3.27 -17.08
CA SER A 161 -18.75 -3.81 -16.89
C SER A 161 -18.80 -5.34 -16.78
N THR A 162 -17.68 -6.04 -16.99
CA THR A 162 -17.65 -7.50 -16.88
C THR A 162 -17.74 -7.93 -15.42
N ILE A 163 -18.60 -8.91 -15.16
CA ILE A 163 -18.69 -9.61 -13.88
C ILE A 163 -17.87 -10.90 -13.99
N GLN A 164 -16.70 -10.92 -13.37
CA GLN A 164 -15.72 -12.00 -13.54
C GLN A 164 -16.01 -13.24 -12.67
N SER A 165 -16.76 -13.08 -11.58
CA SER A 165 -17.18 -14.16 -10.68
C SER A 165 -18.67 -14.06 -10.35
N SER A 166 -19.30 -15.09 -9.76
CA SER A 166 -20.75 -15.12 -9.53
C SER A 166 -21.21 -14.33 -8.29
N ASP A 167 -20.51 -13.25 -7.92
CA ASP A 167 -20.90 -12.35 -6.83
C ASP A 167 -21.76 -11.16 -7.26
N GLY A 168 -21.85 -10.92 -8.57
CA GLY A 168 -22.62 -9.80 -9.12
C GLY A 168 -21.84 -8.48 -9.16
N LEU A 169 -20.57 -8.44 -8.74
CA LEU A 169 -19.72 -7.26 -8.78
C LEU A 169 -18.99 -7.17 -10.13
N THR A 170 -19.08 -6.01 -10.76
CA THR A 170 -18.33 -5.68 -11.97
C THR A 170 -16.85 -5.45 -11.66
N ASN A 171 -15.99 -5.55 -12.68
CA ASN A 171 -14.57 -5.21 -12.55
C ASN A 171 -14.37 -3.78 -12.04
N LYS A 172 -15.21 -2.83 -12.44
CA LYS A 172 -15.15 -1.46 -11.95
C LYS A 172 -15.38 -1.38 -10.44
N GLU A 173 -16.46 -1.99 -9.94
CA GLU A 173 -16.75 -2.02 -8.50
C GLU A 173 -15.63 -2.74 -7.73
N LYS A 174 -15.09 -3.84 -8.28
CA LYS A 174 -13.97 -4.56 -7.67
C LYS A 174 -12.70 -3.72 -7.65
N SER A 175 -12.38 -2.99 -8.72
CA SER A 175 -11.22 -2.11 -8.77
C SER A 175 -11.34 -0.98 -7.74
N GLU A 176 -12.50 -0.30 -7.66
CA GLU A 176 -12.75 0.76 -6.68
C GLU A 176 -12.66 0.24 -5.22
N LEU A 177 -13.09 -0.99 -4.98
CA LEU A 177 -13.04 -1.64 -3.67
C LEU A 177 -11.70 -2.33 -3.37
N GLY A 178 -10.76 -2.40 -4.31
CA GLY A 178 -9.46 -3.08 -4.14
C GLY A 178 -9.59 -4.60 -4.02
N LEU A 179 -10.51 -5.17 -4.79
CA LEU A 179 -10.86 -6.59 -4.76
C LEU A 179 -10.26 -7.34 -5.94
N ASN A 180 -10.01 -8.64 -5.73
CA ASN A 180 -9.56 -9.54 -6.78
C ASN A 180 -10.75 -9.89 -7.71
N PRO A 181 -10.63 -9.66 -9.03
CA PRO A 181 -11.73 -9.90 -9.96
C PRO A 181 -12.22 -11.34 -9.96
N ASN A 182 -11.32 -12.31 -9.77
CA ASN A 182 -11.62 -13.74 -9.88
C ASN A 182 -12.20 -14.36 -8.60
N ILE A 183 -12.23 -13.62 -7.49
CA ILE A 183 -12.82 -14.11 -6.23
C ILE A 183 -14.33 -13.87 -6.27
N ASN A 184 -15.10 -14.87 -5.86
CA ASN A 184 -16.53 -14.77 -5.61
C ASN A 184 -16.74 -14.33 -4.15
N TYR A 185 -17.09 -13.06 -3.93
CA TYR A 185 -17.35 -12.52 -2.60
C TYR A 185 -18.73 -12.88 -2.02
N ASN A 186 -19.50 -13.77 -2.65
CA ASN A 186 -20.59 -14.48 -1.99
C ASN A 186 -20.13 -15.76 -1.28
N ASP A 187 -18.89 -16.21 -1.51
CA ASP A 187 -18.35 -17.40 -0.85
C ASP A 187 -18.03 -17.08 0.63
N PRO A 188 -18.58 -17.85 1.61
CA PRO A 188 -18.24 -17.67 3.02
C PRO A 188 -16.75 -17.87 3.34
N LEU A 189 -16.01 -18.56 2.48
CA LEU A 189 -14.57 -18.78 2.61
C LEU A 189 -13.74 -17.69 1.93
N ALA A 190 -14.35 -16.79 1.15
CA ALA A 190 -13.65 -15.64 0.63
C ALA A 190 -13.23 -14.74 1.80
N VAL A 191 -11.97 -14.26 1.76
CA VAL A 191 -11.53 -13.23 2.70
C VAL A 191 -12.22 -11.93 2.30
N GLN A 192 -13.31 -11.61 2.99
CA GLN A 192 -14.06 -10.39 2.73
C GLN A 192 -13.54 -9.27 3.64
N PRO A 193 -13.26 -8.07 3.12
CA PRO A 193 -13.09 -6.89 3.96
C PRO A 193 -14.46 -6.51 4.55
N ALA A 194 -14.84 -7.18 5.64
CA ALA A 194 -16.10 -6.95 6.34
C ALA A 194 -15.87 -6.21 7.67
N LYS A 195 -16.66 -5.18 7.94
CA LYS A 195 -16.74 -4.51 9.23
C LYS A 195 -18.10 -4.77 9.86
N PHE A 196 -18.10 -5.14 11.13
CA PHE A 196 -19.30 -5.40 11.91
C PHE A 196 -19.46 -4.29 12.95
N SER A 197 -20.67 -3.72 13.02
CA SER A 197 -21.05 -2.74 14.03
C SER A 197 -21.96 -3.39 15.05
N TYR A 198 -21.78 -3.01 16.32
CA TYR A 198 -22.55 -3.55 17.43
C TYR A 198 -23.09 -2.41 18.31
N ASP A 199 -24.21 -2.64 19.00
CA ASP A 199 -24.69 -1.74 20.04
C ASP A 199 -23.94 -1.93 21.38
N LEU A 200 -24.32 -1.14 22.39
CA LEU A 200 -23.69 -1.16 23.71
C LEU A 200 -23.85 -2.49 24.49
N VAL A 201 -24.76 -3.36 24.06
CA VAL A 201 -24.99 -4.69 24.64
C VAL A 201 -24.46 -5.81 23.74
N GLY A 202 -23.70 -5.48 22.70
CA GLY A 202 -22.99 -6.44 21.85
C GLY A 202 -23.85 -7.08 20.74
N ARG A 203 -25.01 -6.50 20.41
CA ARG A 203 -25.88 -7.02 19.34
C ARG A 203 -25.51 -6.37 18.00
N LEU A 204 -25.54 -7.15 16.92
CA LEU A 204 -25.17 -6.71 15.58
C LEU A 204 -26.14 -5.61 15.07
N THR A 205 -25.60 -4.46 14.69
CA THR A 205 -26.36 -3.33 14.15
C THR A 205 -25.96 -2.95 12.72
N GLY A 206 -24.90 -3.54 12.17
CA GLY A 206 -24.54 -3.31 10.78
C GLY A 206 -23.41 -4.19 10.29
N VAL A 207 -23.43 -4.45 8.99
CA VAL A 207 -22.36 -5.11 8.23
C VAL A 207 -21.99 -4.20 7.07
N THR A 208 -20.71 -3.89 6.94
CA THR A 208 -20.14 -3.31 5.72
C THR A 208 -19.31 -4.39 5.07
N ALA A 209 -19.65 -4.83 3.87
CA ALA A 209 -18.93 -5.85 3.11
C ALA A 209 -19.12 -5.59 1.60
N PRO A 210 -18.25 -6.14 0.73
CA PRO A 210 -18.42 -6.02 -0.73
C PRO A 210 -19.77 -6.52 -1.23
N VAL A 211 -20.32 -7.56 -0.60
CA VAL A 211 -21.65 -8.08 -0.90
C VAL A 211 -22.41 -8.29 0.41
N GLY A 212 -23.71 -7.98 0.42
CA GLY A 212 -24.56 -8.16 1.60
C GLY A 212 -24.36 -7.12 2.70
N ALA A 213 -23.84 -5.92 2.37
CA ALA A 213 -23.80 -4.81 3.32
C ALA A 213 -25.23 -4.40 3.74
N GLY A 214 -25.42 -4.10 5.02
CA GLY A 214 -26.73 -3.79 5.58
C GLY A 214 -26.65 -3.17 6.96
N THR A 215 -27.77 -2.55 7.39
CA THR A 215 -27.96 -2.06 8.75
C THR A 215 -29.08 -2.84 9.41
N TYR A 216 -28.92 -3.16 10.69
CA TYR A 216 -29.84 -4.01 11.42
C TYR A 216 -30.31 -3.30 12.69
N THR A 217 -31.60 -3.46 12.99
CA THR A 217 -32.18 -2.99 14.25
C THR A 217 -32.61 -4.22 15.05
N PRO A 218 -31.89 -4.56 16.14
CA PRO A 218 -32.34 -5.59 17.06
C PRO A 218 -33.49 -5.08 17.94
N ASP A 219 -34.52 -5.91 18.18
CA ASP A 219 -35.56 -5.65 19.19
C ASP A 219 -35.01 -5.82 20.63
N GLU A 220 -35.88 -5.74 21.65
CA GLU A 220 -35.46 -5.88 23.06
C GLU A 220 -34.90 -7.28 23.36
N GLU A 221 -35.40 -8.30 22.67
CA GLU A 221 -34.98 -9.70 22.77
C GLU A 221 -33.75 -10.04 21.91
N GLY A 222 -33.31 -9.12 21.04
CA GLY A 222 -32.14 -9.26 20.17
C GLY A 222 -32.42 -9.89 18.79
N ASN A 223 -33.68 -10.05 18.40
CA ASN A 223 -34.06 -10.48 17.06
C ASN A 223 -33.86 -9.34 16.06
N LEU A 224 -33.33 -9.65 14.88
CA LEU A 224 -33.16 -8.67 13.81
C LEU A 224 -34.50 -8.41 13.13
N THR A 225 -35.05 -7.20 13.29
CA THR A 225 -36.39 -6.89 12.77
C THR A 225 -36.41 -6.40 11.33
N ASN A 226 -35.24 -6.25 10.70
CA ASN A 226 -35.13 -5.64 9.37
C ASN A 226 -33.97 -6.21 8.52
N ALA A 227 -33.66 -7.50 8.63
CA ALA A 227 -32.70 -8.13 7.73
C ALA A 227 -33.31 -8.20 6.31
N GLN A 228 -32.82 -7.36 5.39
CA GLN A 228 -33.04 -7.51 3.95
C GLN A 228 -31.93 -8.34 3.34
#